data_AF-A0A096ZN74-F1
#
_entry.id   AF-A0A096ZN74-F1
#
_cell.length_a   1.000
_cell.length_b   1.000
_cell.length_c   1.000
_cell.angle_alpha   90.00
_cell.angle_beta   90.00
_cell.angle_gamma   90.00
#
_symmetry.space_group_name_H-M   'P 1'
#
loop_
_entity.id
_entity.type
_entity.pdbx_description
1 polymer ?
#
loop_
_entity_poly.entity_id
_entity_poly.type
_entity_poly.pdbx_seq_one_letter_code
_entity_poly.pdbx_strand_id
1 'polypeptide(L)'
;LSCHFTWGLLKEDADLNLLEVKVREKLSVKGEYVGNLKQRDFNFLAFIKHLQGLNDEALKNLQLAKEEHPEDDRHVIVMYGNLAWVHSLMGNATEAEKYVEKVNEILKAFPTSSPTELHREVQSEKAWSLLKFSRKSYVRAQESFLEALQKEPDDKEWNTGFAFSLFRLEGLKIG
;
A
#
# COMPACT_ATOMS: atom_id res chain seq x y z
N LEU A 1 12.38 -4.95 1.45
CA LEU A 1 10.92 -5.12 1.66
C LEU A 1 10.16 -4.21 0.71
N SER A 2 9.16 -4.72 -0.01
CA SER A 2 8.30 -3.90 -0.87
C SER A 2 7.07 -3.47 -0.06
N CYS A 3 7.03 -2.19 0.34
CA CYS A 3 5.97 -1.60 1.15
C CYS A 3 5.96 -0.08 0.97
N HIS A 4 5.08 0.64 1.67
CA HIS A 4 4.88 2.08 1.44
C HIS A 4 6.17 2.92 1.58
N PHE A 5 7.05 2.53 2.50
CA PHE A 5 8.34 3.18 2.76
C PHE A 5 9.36 3.04 1.62
N THR A 6 9.19 2.04 0.75
CA THR A 6 10.12 1.77 -0.38
C THR A 6 9.53 2.08 -1.74
N TRP A 7 8.30 2.58 -1.79
CA TRP A 7 7.63 2.93 -3.05
C TRP A 7 7.86 4.38 -3.49
N GLY A 8 8.76 5.12 -2.83
CA GLY A 8 9.10 6.49 -3.23
C GLY A 8 7.89 7.43 -3.19
N LEU A 9 7.12 7.36 -2.10
CA LEU A 9 6.03 8.28 -1.79
C LEU A 9 6.59 9.36 -0.86
N LEU A 10 6.92 10.53 -1.42
CA LEU A 10 7.60 11.61 -0.69
C LEU A 10 6.59 12.54 -0.02
N LYS A 11 6.80 12.88 1.25
CA LYS A 11 5.86 13.72 2.02
C LYS A 11 5.62 15.09 1.38
N GLU A 12 6.61 15.61 0.65
CA GLU A 12 6.58 16.91 -0.02
C GLU A 12 5.63 16.94 -1.23
N ASP A 13 5.23 15.77 -1.73
CA ASP A 13 4.41 15.65 -2.93
C ASP A 13 2.90 15.60 -2.63
N ALA A 14 2.51 15.51 -1.36
CA ALA A 14 1.12 15.27 -0.97
C ALA A 14 0.65 16.14 0.20
N ASP A 15 -0.63 16.51 0.18
CA ASP A 15 -1.33 17.03 1.36
C ASP A 15 -1.71 15.86 2.27
N LEU A 16 -0.89 15.60 3.28
CA LEU A 16 -1.06 14.48 4.19
C LEU A 16 -2.37 14.56 5.00
N ASN A 17 -2.82 15.77 5.35
CA ASN A 17 -4.05 15.96 6.11
C ASN A 17 -5.27 15.63 5.24
N LEU A 18 -5.26 16.08 3.99
CA LEU A 18 -6.31 15.72 3.04
C LEU A 18 -6.34 14.21 2.75
N LEU A 19 -5.17 13.58 2.61
CA LEU A 19 -5.09 12.13 2.44
C LEU A 19 -5.65 11.39 3.66
N GLU A 20 -5.25 11.80 4.86
CA GLU A 20 -5.76 11.23 6.11
C GLU A 20 -7.29 11.30 6.17
N VAL A 21 -7.88 12.47 5.90
CA VAL A 21 -9.34 12.66 5.92
C VAL A 21 -10.01 11.70 4.96
N LYS A 22 -9.56 11.62 3.70
CA LYS A 22 -10.13 10.73 2.68
C LYS A 22 -10.08 9.26 3.09
N VAL A 23 -8.96 8.82 3.68
CA VAL A 23 -8.80 7.43 4.11
C VAL A 23 -9.69 7.14 5.32
N ARG A 24 -9.79 8.05 6.29
CA ARG A 24 -10.66 7.91 7.45
C ARG A 24 -12.14 7.92 7.08
N GLU A 25 -12.55 8.79 6.16
CA GLU A 25 -13.92 8.81 5.64
C GLU A 25 -14.27 7.45 5.03
N LYS A 26 -13.39 6.92 4.18
CA LYS A 26 -13.58 5.57 3.62
C LYS A 26 -13.70 4.52 4.73
N LEU A 27 -12.77 4.50 5.68
CA LEU A 27 -12.77 3.62 6.86
C LEU A 27 -14.04 3.72 7.72
N SER A 28 -14.70 4.88 7.74
CA SER A 28 -15.93 5.13 8.51
C SER A 28 -17.22 4.62 7.84
N VAL A 29 -17.20 4.38 6.52
CA VAL A 29 -18.36 3.89 5.80
C VAL A 29 -18.69 2.48 6.28
N LYS A 30 -19.88 2.32 6.90
CA LYS A 30 -20.42 1.02 7.27
C LYS A 30 -20.83 0.27 6.01
N GLY A 31 -20.07 -0.76 5.66
CA GLY A 31 -20.33 -1.65 4.55
C GLY A 31 -19.40 -2.85 4.60
N GLU A 32 -19.73 -3.90 3.86
CA GLU A 32 -18.84 -5.05 3.71
C GLU A 32 -17.63 -4.62 2.90
N TYR A 33 -16.47 -4.58 3.55
CA TYR A 33 -15.22 -4.52 2.84
C TYR A 33 -15.03 -5.84 2.10
N VAL A 34 -14.83 -5.77 0.80
CA VAL A 34 -14.51 -6.95 0.00
C VAL A 34 -13.04 -7.29 0.24
N GLY A 35 -12.78 -8.50 0.75
CA GLY A 35 -11.43 -9.03 0.95
C GLY A 35 -10.54 -8.14 1.84
N ASN A 36 -9.28 -7.95 1.46
CA ASN A 36 -8.27 -7.26 2.26
C ASN A 36 -8.27 -5.72 2.11
N LEU A 37 -9.29 -5.11 1.49
CA LEU A 37 -9.28 -3.67 1.20
C LEU A 37 -9.20 -2.79 2.46
N LYS A 38 -9.84 -3.22 3.56
CA LYS A 38 -9.81 -2.47 4.83
C LYS A 38 -8.41 -2.44 5.43
N GLN A 39 -7.75 -3.60 5.44
CA GLN A 39 -6.35 -3.73 5.87
C GLN A 39 -5.43 -2.79 5.08
N ARG A 40 -5.59 -2.73 3.75
CA ARG A 40 -4.78 -1.88 2.88
C ARG A 40 -4.96 -0.40 3.19
N ASP A 41 -6.18 0.02 3.50
CA ASP A 41 -6.45 1.41 3.90
C ASP A 41 -5.84 1.72 5.28
N PHE A 42 -5.83 0.78 6.23
CA PHE A 42 -5.09 0.94 7.48
C PHE A 42 -3.57 0.97 7.28
N ASN A 43 -3.01 0.13 6.41
CA ASN A 43 -1.59 0.16 6.04
C ASN A 43 -1.20 1.54 5.47
N PHE A 44 -2.03 2.09 4.60
CA PHE A 44 -1.79 3.39 3.98
C PHE A 44 -1.94 4.52 5.00
N LEU A 45 -2.95 4.47 5.88
CA LEU A 45 -3.13 5.43 6.96
C LEU A 45 -1.96 5.42 7.93
N ALA A 46 -1.42 4.25 8.26
CA ALA A 46 -0.23 4.13 9.09
C ALA A 46 0.98 4.83 8.46
N PHE A 47 1.18 4.67 7.15
CA PHE A 47 2.24 5.36 6.43
C PHE A 47 2.06 6.89 6.45
N ILE A 48 0.84 7.38 6.22
CA ILE A 48 0.53 8.82 6.32
C ILE A 48 0.85 9.35 7.72
N LYS A 49 0.45 8.62 8.77
CA LYS A 49 0.75 8.98 10.17
C LYS A 49 2.22 9.04 10.46
N HIS A 50 3.00 8.09 9.95
CA HIS A 50 4.44 8.14 10.04
C HIS A 50 5.01 9.40 9.35
N LEU A 51 4.57 9.72 8.13
CA LEU A 51 5.04 10.93 7.42
C LEU A 51 4.69 12.23 8.16
N GLN A 52 3.61 12.24 8.94
CA GLN A 52 3.22 13.34 9.84
C GLN A 52 4.05 13.38 11.15
N GLY A 53 4.93 12.41 11.39
CA GLY A 53 5.73 12.28 12.62
C GLY A 53 5.00 11.59 13.78
N LEU A 54 3.84 10.98 13.54
CA LEU A 54 2.96 10.36 14.53
C LEU A 54 3.16 8.84 14.56
N ASN A 55 4.34 8.39 14.98
CA ASN A 55 4.72 6.96 14.93
C ASN A 55 3.82 6.05 15.79
N ASP A 56 3.37 6.51 16.96
CA ASP A 56 2.47 5.71 17.81
C ASP A 56 1.11 5.50 17.14
N GLU A 57 0.60 6.52 16.46
CA GLU A 57 -0.62 6.39 15.64
C GLU A 57 -0.39 5.49 14.42
N ALA A 58 0.80 5.53 13.81
CA ALA A 58 1.17 4.62 12.73
C ALA A 58 1.11 3.15 13.20
N LEU A 59 1.72 2.84 14.34
CA LEU A 59 1.68 1.50 14.94
C LEU A 59 0.25 1.07 15.29
N LYS A 60 -0.57 1.98 15.85
CA LYS A 60 -1.98 1.70 16.14
C LYS A 60 -2.76 1.31 14.88
N ASN A 61 -2.53 2.00 13.76
CA ASN A 61 -3.19 1.66 12.49
C ASN A 61 -2.69 0.33 11.93
N LEU A 62 -1.41 -0.01 12.07
CA LEU A 62 -0.88 -1.32 11.66
C LEU A 62 -1.43 -2.46 12.52
N GLN A 63 -1.71 -2.20 13.81
CA GLN A 63 -2.39 -3.16 14.67
C GLN A 63 -3.85 -3.39 14.22
N LEU A 64 -4.58 -2.33 13.85
CA LEU A 64 -5.91 -2.47 13.25
C LEU A 64 -5.86 -3.23 11.91
N ALA A 65 -4.85 -2.96 11.08
CA ALA A 65 -4.63 -3.69 9.82
C ALA A 65 -4.45 -5.20 10.06
N LYS A 66 -3.80 -5.57 11.16
CA LYS A 66 -3.55 -6.97 11.55
C LYS A 66 -4.83 -7.68 12.03
N GLU A 67 -5.74 -6.95 12.64
CA GLU A 67 -7.04 -7.45 13.13
C GLU A 67 -8.05 -7.73 12.00
N GLU A 68 -7.77 -7.27 10.77
CA GLU A 68 -8.60 -7.59 9.60
C GLU A 68 -8.41 -9.03 9.09
N HIS A 69 -7.48 -9.81 9.66
CA HIS A 69 -7.30 -11.25 9.45
C HIS A 69 -7.55 -11.72 8.00
N PRO A 70 -6.73 -11.28 7.01
CA PRO A 70 -6.93 -11.72 5.65
C PRO A 70 -6.74 -13.24 5.54
N GLU A 71 -7.52 -13.86 4.65
CA GLU A 71 -7.49 -15.32 4.44
C GLU A 71 -6.17 -15.84 3.87
N ASP A 72 -5.38 -14.94 3.26
CA ASP A 72 -4.13 -15.25 2.59
C ASP A 72 -2.97 -14.41 3.16
N ASP A 73 -1.91 -15.10 3.61
CA ASP A 73 -0.72 -14.48 4.18
C ASP A 73 0.00 -13.55 3.19
N ARG A 74 -0.18 -13.72 1.88
CA ARG A 74 0.37 -12.79 0.86
C ARG A 74 -0.18 -11.38 1.02
N HIS A 75 -1.37 -11.21 1.58
CA HIS A 75 -1.96 -9.90 1.85
C HIS A 75 -1.27 -9.15 3.00
N VAL A 76 -0.63 -9.84 3.95
CA VAL A 76 0.03 -9.18 5.09
C VAL A 76 1.48 -8.77 4.82
N ILE A 77 2.02 -9.06 3.64
CA ILE A 77 3.42 -8.72 3.27
C ILE A 77 3.69 -7.22 3.43
N VAL A 78 2.79 -6.37 2.92
CA VAL A 78 2.97 -4.90 2.99
C VAL A 78 2.82 -4.41 4.43
N MET A 79 1.90 -4.98 5.20
CA MET A 79 1.69 -4.64 6.61
C MET A 79 2.93 -4.95 7.45
N TYR A 80 3.50 -6.15 7.33
CA TYR A 80 4.75 -6.50 8.04
C TYR A 80 5.93 -5.69 7.53
N GLY A 81 5.97 -5.37 6.23
CA GLY A 81 6.95 -4.44 5.67
C GLY A 81 6.88 -3.06 6.34
N ASN A 82 5.68 -2.50 6.47
CA ASN A 82 5.45 -1.23 7.14
C ASN A 82 5.83 -1.30 8.63
N LEU A 83 5.47 -2.37 9.34
CA LEU A 83 5.85 -2.58 10.75
C LEU A 83 7.37 -2.58 10.92
N ALA A 84 8.10 -3.31 10.07
CA ALA A 84 9.56 -3.34 10.10
C ALA A 84 10.16 -1.94 9.96
N TRP A 85 9.66 -1.16 8.99
CA TRP A 85 10.15 0.21 8.76
C TRP A 85 9.83 1.16 9.90
N VAL A 86 8.60 1.17 10.42
CA VAL A 86 8.23 2.04 11.55
C VAL A 86 9.09 1.72 12.77
N HIS A 87 9.24 0.44 13.14
CA HIS A 87 10.09 0.06 14.26
C HIS A 87 11.57 0.43 14.04
N SER A 88 12.10 0.23 12.83
CA SER A 88 13.48 0.62 12.49
C SER A 88 13.70 2.11 12.65
N LEU A 89 12.79 2.94 12.14
CA LEU A 89 12.87 4.41 12.22
C LEU A 89 12.65 4.95 13.65
N MET A 90 12.02 4.16 14.53
CA MET A 90 11.92 4.44 15.96
C MET A 90 13.14 3.97 16.77
N GLY A 91 14.12 3.31 16.15
CA GLY A 91 15.29 2.74 16.84
C GLY A 91 15.06 1.36 17.47
N ASN A 92 13.92 0.73 17.21
CA ASN A 92 13.55 -0.58 17.76
C ASN A 92 14.02 -1.72 16.84
N ALA A 93 15.35 -1.95 16.79
CA ALA A 93 15.97 -2.91 15.86
C ALA A 93 15.42 -4.34 16.01
N THR A 94 15.26 -4.84 17.24
CA THR A 94 14.76 -6.20 17.49
C THR A 94 13.36 -6.44 16.93
N GLU A 95 12.44 -5.48 17.11
CA GLU A 95 11.09 -5.60 16.54
C GLU A 95 11.13 -5.46 15.01
N ALA A 96 11.98 -4.58 14.47
CA ALA A 96 12.16 -4.45 13.03
C ALA A 96 12.61 -5.77 12.37
N GLU A 97 13.64 -6.42 12.94
CA GLU A 97 14.17 -7.70 12.46
C GLU A 97 13.12 -8.81 12.50
N LYS A 98 12.38 -8.92 13.60
CA LYS A 98 11.25 -9.87 13.73
C LYS A 98 10.21 -9.72 12.61
N TYR A 99 9.88 -8.49 12.21
CA TYR A 99 8.93 -8.28 11.10
C TYR A 99 9.56 -8.52 9.72
N VAL A 100 10.87 -8.29 9.55
CA VAL A 100 11.62 -8.70 8.36
C VAL A 100 11.58 -10.22 8.21
N GLU A 101 11.80 -10.97 9.30
CA GLU A 101 11.74 -12.43 9.32
C GLU A 101 10.37 -12.94 8.87
N LYS A 102 9.28 -12.38 9.40
CA LYS A 102 7.92 -12.73 8.98
C LYS A 102 7.66 -12.50 7.49
N VAL A 103 8.15 -11.38 6.94
CA VAL A 103 8.04 -11.16 5.48
C VAL A 103 8.82 -12.24 4.73
N ASN A 104 10.03 -12.57 5.17
CA ASN A 104 10.86 -13.58 4.51
C ASN A 104 10.25 -14.99 4.60
N GLU A 105 9.58 -15.34 5.70
CA GLU A 105 8.84 -16.61 5.84
C GLU A 105 7.74 -16.73 4.79
N ILE A 106 6.93 -15.67 4.63
CA ILE A 106 5.85 -15.64 3.63
C ILE A 106 6.43 -15.75 2.21
N LEU A 107 7.48 -14.96 1.89
CA LEU A 107 8.10 -14.99 0.57
C LEU A 107 8.74 -16.36 0.25
N LYS A 108 9.22 -17.09 1.25
CA LYS A 108 9.71 -18.47 1.08
C LYS A 108 8.57 -19.48 0.88
N ALA A 109 7.46 -19.30 1.59
CA ALA A 109 6.27 -20.16 1.46
C ALA A 109 5.58 -19.97 0.10
N PHE A 110 5.64 -18.76 -0.46
CA PHE A 110 5.03 -18.41 -1.74
C PHE A 110 6.08 -17.80 -2.69
N PRO A 111 6.91 -18.61 -3.36
CA PRO A 111 7.88 -18.07 -4.31
C PRO A 111 7.19 -17.48 -5.55
N THR A 112 7.69 -16.35 -6.05
CA THR A 112 7.30 -15.77 -7.34
C THR A 112 8.08 -16.39 -8.49
N SER A 113 7.65 -16.18 -9.74
CA SER A 113 8.31 -16.74 -10.92
C SER A 113 9.70 -16.14 -11.19
N SER A 114 10.00 -14.95 -10.62
CA SER A 114 11.34 -14.36 -10.66
C SER A 114 11.66 -13.54 -9.40
N PRO A 115 12.95 -13.40 -9.01
CA PRO A 115 13.34 -12.63 -7.81
C PRO A 115 12.95 -11.15 -7.84
N THR A 116 12.73 -10.58 -9.02
CA THR A 116 12.35 -9.17 -9.22
C THR A 116 10.83 -8.96 -9.27
N GLU A 117 10.07 -10.04 -9.40
CA GLU A 117 8.62 -10.00 -9.48
C GLU A 117 7.99 -9.88 -8.10
N LEU A 118 7.03 -8.97 -7.98
CA LEU A 118 6.22 -8.81 -6.78
C LEU A 118 5.03 -9.76 -6.82
N HIS A 119 4.60 -10.20 -5.64
CA HIS A 119 3.27 -10.78 -5.45
C HIS A 119 2.18 -9.86 -5.99
N ARG A 120 1.14 -10.43 -6.61
CA ARG A 120 -0.02 -9.71 -7.14
C ARG A 120 -0.62 -8.79 -6.09
N GLU A 121 -0.70 -9.26 -4.85
CA GLU A 121 -1.21 -8.54 -3.67
C GLU A 121 -0.39 -7.28 -3.36
N VAL A 122 0.94 -7.41 -3.41
CA VAL A 122 1.89 -6.31 -3.16
C VAL A 122 1.89 -5.33 -4.33
N GLN A 123 1.84 -5.82 -5.57
CA GLN A 123 1.74 -4.99 -6.78
C GLN A 123 0.44 -4.18 -6.78
N SER A 124 -0.67 -4.80 -6.40
CA SER A 124 -1.96 -4.12 -6.24
C SER A 124 -1.86 -3.00 -5.24
N GLU A 125 -1.40 -3.29 -4.02
CA GLU A 125 -1.30 -2.28 -2.97
C GLU A 125 -0.40 -1.12 -3.37
N LYS A 126 0.74 -1.40 -4.02
CA LYS A 126 1.63 -0.39 -4.60
C LYS A 126 0.92 0.51 -5.60
N ALA A 127 0.27 -0.07 -6.62
CA ALA A 127 -0.35 0.70 -7.71
C ALA A 127 -1.47 1.62 -7.18
N TRP A 128 -2.31 1.10 -6.29
CA TRP A 128 -3.38 1.89 -5.68
C TRP A 128 -2.85 2.95 -4.71
N SER A 129 -1.79 2.67 -3.95
CA SER A 129 -1.19 3.68 -3.07
C SER A 129 -0.52 4.81 -3.87
N LEU A 130 0.17 4.49 -4.98
CA LEU A 130 0.67 5.49 -5.93
C LEU A 130 -0.46 6.35 -6.49
N LEU A 131 -1.57 5.73 -6.88
CA LEU A 131 -2.72 6.44 -7.40
C LEU A 131 -3.34 7.36 -6.34
N LYS A 132 -3.46 6.91 -5.09
CA LYS A 132 -4.07 7.70 -3.99
C LYS A 132 -3.19 8.87 -3.55
N PHE A 133 -1.87 8.71 -3.55
CA PHE A 133 -0.94 9.59 -2.83
C PHE A 133 -0.82 11.01 -3.39
N SER A 134 -0.44 11.17 -4.66
CA SER A 134 -0.18 12.50 -5.22
C SER A 134 -0.38 12.54 -6.73
N ARG A 135 -0.55 13.74 -7.29
CA ARG A 135 -0.58 13.94 -8.75
C ARG A 135 0.72 13.49 -9.42
N LYS A 136 1.87 13.69 -8.77
CA LYS A 136 3.19 13.31 -9.28
C LYS A 136 3.36 11.79 -9.40
N SER A 137 2.59 11.00 -8.64
CA SER A 137 2.66 9.53 -8.68
C SER A 137 1.67 8.88 -9.65
N TYR A 138 0.79 9.64 -10.32
CA TYR A 138 -0.22 9.07 -11.22
C TYR A 138 0.38 8.33 -12.42
N VAL A 139 1.45 8.84 -13.02
CA VAL A 139 2.13 8.15 -14.14
C VAL A 139 2.67 6.79 -13.69
N ARG A 140 3.34 6.75 -12.53
CA ARG A 140 3.85 5.49 -11.95
C ARG A 140 2.73 4.51 -11.59
N ALA A 141 1.58 5.02 -11.15
CA ALA A 141 0.40 4.20 -10.91
C ALA A 141 -0.14 3.61 -12.22
N GLN A 142 -0.27 4.43 -13.26
CA GLN A 142 -0.69 4.00 -14.59
C GLN A 142 0.21 2.91 -15.15
N GLU A 143 1.53 3.12 -15.11
CA GLU A 143 2.53 2.14 -15.54
C GLU A 143 2.36 0.81 -14.76
N SER A 144 2.20 0.89 -13.44
CA SER A 144 2.01 -0.30 -12.60
C SER A 144 0.77 -1.12 -12.99
N PHE A 145 -0.35 -0.45 -13.29
CA PHE A 145 -1.57 -1.13 -13.76
C PHE A 145 -1.41 -1.68 -15.19
N LEU A 146 -0.76 -0.95 -16.08
CA LEU A 146 -0.52 -1.38 -17.45
C LEU A 146 0.39 -2.62 -17.50
N GLU A 147 1.46 -2.64 -16.70
CA GLU A 147 2.34 -3.81 -16.55
C GLU A 147 1.58 -5.04 -16.05
N ALA A 148 0.63 -4.87 -15.12
CA ALA A 148 -0.21 -5.97 -14.65
C ALA A 148 -1.15 -6.48 -15.76
N LEU A 149 -1.75 -5.57 -16.54
CA LEU A 149 -2.62 -5.91 -17.68
C LEU A 149 -1.90 -6.66 -18.80
N GLN A 150 -0.58 -6.49 -18.96
CA GLN A 150 0.18 -7.29 -19.93
C GLN A 150 0.16 -8.79 -19.60
N LYS A 151 -0.01 -9.14 -18.32
CA LYS A 151 -0.10 -10.53 -17.85
C LYS A 151 -1.55 -10.99 -17.70
N GLU A 152 -2.43 -10.10 -17.24
CA GLU A 152 -3.84 -10.39 -16.94
C GLU A 152 -4.76 -9.36 -17.63
N PRO A 153 -4.97 -9.46 -18.97
CA PRO A 153 -5.64 -8.40 -19.73
C PRO A 153 -7.11 -8.14 -19.35
N ASP A 154 -7.81 -9.19 -18.91
CA ASP A 154 -9.23 -9.13 -18.56
C ASP A 154 -9.48 -8.88 -17.06
N ASP A 155 -8.41 -8.62 -16.29
CA ASP A 155 -8.54 -8.42 -14.85
C ASP A 155 -9.28 -7.11 -14.54
N LYS A 156 -10.36 -7.23 -13.75
CA LYS A 156 -11.24 -6.11 -13.44
C LYS A 156 -10.56 -5.05 -12.57
N GLU A 157 -9.70 -5.45 -11.64
CA GLU A 157 -9.00 -4.52 -10.76
C GLU A 157 -8.00 -3.69 -11.55
N TRP A 158 -7.21 -4.33 -12.41
CA TRP A 158 -6.20 -3.66 -13.23
C TRP A 158 -6.82 -2.73 -14.26
N ASN A 159 -7.88 -3.17 -14.94
CA ASN A 159 -8.61 -2.31 -15.88
C ASN A 159 -9.21 -1.09 -15.16
N THR A 160 -9.79 -1.29 -13.98
CA THR A 160 -10.35 -0.20 -13.17
C THR A 160 -9.27 0.78 -12.73
N GLY A 161 -8.15 0.28 -12.18
CA GLY A 161 -7.02 1.11 -11.77
C GLY A 161 -6.42 1.91 -12.92
N PHE A 162 -6.24 1.27 -14.07
CA PHE A 162 -5.74 1.91 -15.29
C PHE A 162 -6.68 3.01 -15.77
N ALA A 163 -7.99 2.76 -15.85
CA ALA A 163 -8.98 3.77 -16.22
C ALA A 163 -8.98 4.98 -15.27
N PHE A 164 -8.93 4.76 -13.94
CA PHE A 164 -8.81 5.86 -12.98
C PHE A 164 -7.50 6.64 -13.13
N SER A 165 -6.39 5.97 -13.43
CA SER A 165 -5.11 6.64 -13.65
C SER A 165 -5.14 7.55 -14.89
N LEU A 166 -5.74 7.08 -15.99
CA LEU A 166 -5.95 7.86 -17.21
C LEU A 166 -6.83 9.09 -16.95
N PHE A 167 -8.00 8.88 -16.33
CA PHE A 167 -8.92 9.97 -16.00
C PHE A 167 -8.25 11.07 -15.17
N ARG A 168 -7.46 10.68 -14.17
CA ARG A 168 -6.75 11.63 -13.32
C ARG A 168 -5.64 12.36 -14.08
N LEU A 169 -4.92 11.69 -14.98
CA LEU A 169 -3.87 12.30 -15.81
C LEU A 169 -4.46 13.27 -16.85
N GLU A 170 -5.60 12.95 -17.46
CA GLU A 170 -6.31 13.85 -18.36
C GLU A 170 -6.78 15.11 -17.66
N GLY A 171 -7.30 14.99 -16.44
CA GLY A 171 -7.66 16.14 -15.61
C GLY A 171 -6.48 17.08 -15.30
N LEU A 172 -5.23 16.62 -15.35
CA LEU A 172 -4.05 17.47 -15.21
C LEU A 172 -3.70 18.26 -16.48
N LYS A 173 -4.16 17.83 -17.65
CA LYS A 173 -3.89 18.52 -18.92
C LYS A 173 -4.81 19.72 -19.15
N ILE A 174 -5.90 19.81 -18.38
CA ILE A 174 -6.99 20.77 -18.57
C ILE A 174 -6.97 21.92 -17.54
N GLY A 175 -6.21 21.78 -16.45
CA GLY A 175 -6.11 22.79 -15.37
C GLY A 175 -4.72 23.38 -15.22
#